data_AF-A0A2I0X9Z4-F1
#
_entry.id   AF-A0A2I0X9Z4-F1
#
_cell.length_a   1.000
_cell.length_b   1.000
_cell.length_c   1.000
_cell.angle_alpha   90.00
_cell.angle_beta   90.00
_cell.angle_gamma   90.00
#
_symmetry.space_group_name_H-M   'P 1'
#
loop_
_entity.id
_entity.type
_entity.pdbx_description
1 polymer ?
#
loop_
_entity_poly.entity_id
_entity_poly.type
_entity_poly.pdbx_seq_one_letter_code
_entity_poly.pdbx_strand_id
1 'polypeptide(L)' 'MQEAFIKLEQGRKTVMQYEAEFTALARYAYHLILTAEEKCYRFLQGLNRELRYPLVPLQIHEFSELVEWVD' A
#
# COMPACT_ATOMS: atom_id res chain seq x y z
N MET A 1 8.57 -12.12 8.06
CA MET A 1 7.48 -11.12 7.92
C MET A 1 7.96 -9.84 7.23
N GLN A 2 9.12 -9.28 7.59
CA GLN A 2 9.69 -8.12 6.88
C GLN A 2 9.93 -8.39 5.38
N GLU A 3 10.57 -9.50 5.02
CA GLU A 3 10.75 -9.86 3.59
C GLU A 3 9.43 -10.04 2.84
N ALA A 4 8.39 -10.56 3.51
CA ALA A 4 7.07 -10.70 2.92
C ALA A 4 6.45 -9.33 2.64
N PHE A 5 6.60 -8.38 3.57
CA PHE A 5 6.16 -6.99 3.36
C PHE A 5 6.91 -6.30 2.22
N ILE A 6 8.22 -6.51 2.09
CA ILE A 6 9.07 -5.95 1.02
C ILE A 6 8.71 -6.52 -0.36
N LYS A 7 8.24 -7.77 -0.42
CA LYS A 7 7.82 -8.42 -1.67
C LYS A 7 6.31 -8.33 -1.91
N LEU A 8 5.56 -7.69 -1.01
CA LEU A 8 4.11 -7.63 -1.10
C LEU A 8 3.70 -6.73 -2.27
N GLU A 9 2.88 -7.29 -3.15
CA GLU A 9 2.22 -6.63 -4.27
C GLU A 9 0.76 -7.11 -4.31
N GLN A 10 -0.11 -6.30 -4.91
CA GLN A 10 -1.52 -6.63 -5.11
C GLN A 10 -1.68 -7.91 -5.94
N GLY A 11 -1.01 -7.97 -7.09
CA GLY A 11 -1.06 -9.12 -7.98
C GLY A 11 -2.50 -9.44 -8.40
N ARG A 12 -2.95 -10.67 -8.11
CA ARG A 12 -4.32 -11.13 -8.44
C ARG A 12 -5.36 -10.84 -7.34
N LYS A 13 -4.95 -10.23 -6.23
CA LYS A 13 -5.84 -9.93 -5.11
C LYS A 13 -6.74 -8.75 -5.46
N THR A 14 -7.93 -8.74 -4.86
CA THR A 14 -8.70 -7.49 -4.79
C THR A 14 -7.93 -6.46 -3.98
N VAL A 15 -8.27 -5.18 -4.14
CA VAL A 15 -7.67 -4.10 -3.35
C VAL A 15 -7.86 -4.36 -1.86
N MET A 16 -9.09 -4.67 -1.43
CA MET A 16 -9.40 -5.03 -0.03
C MET A 16 -8.53 -6.19 0.50
N GLN A 17 -8.30 -7.24 -0.29
CA GLN A 17 -7.46 -8.37 0.13
C GLN A 17 -6.00 -7.96 0.27
N TYR A 18 -5.50 -7.13 -0.65
CA TYR A 18 -4.15 -6.59 -0.60
C TYR A 18 -3.97 -5.64 0.60
N GLU A 19 -4.93 -4.75 0.86
CA GLU A 19 -4.94 -3.83 1.99
C GLU A 19 -4.94 -4.57 3.34
N ALA A 20 -5.77 -5.60 3.49
CA ALA A 20 -5.81 -6.41 4.69
C ALA A 20 -4.45 -7.08 4.96
N GLU A 21 -3.82 -7.65 3.93
CA GLU A 21 -2.50 -8.29 4.05
C GLU A 21 -1.39 -7.26 4.33
N PHE A 22 -1.43 -6.11 3.65
CA PHE A 22 -0.51 -5.00 3.86
C PHE A 22 -0.56 -4.52 5.31
N THR A 23 -1.76 -4.26 5.83
CA THR A 23 -1.97 -3.79 7.21
C THR A 23 -1.53 -4.84 8.23
N ALA A 24 -1.78 -6.12 7.96
CA ALA A 24 -1.32 -7.21 8.82
C ALA A 24 0.21 -7.29 8.87
N LEU A 25 0.90 -7.20 7.73
CA LEU A 25 2.35 -7.29 7.64
C LEU A 25 3.07 -6.02 8.14
N ALA A 26 2.49 -4.84 7.93
CA ALA A 26 3.00 -3.55 8.38
C ALA A 26 3.28 -3.53 9.90
N ARG A 27 2.46 -4.24 10.70
CA ARG A 27 2.64 -4.37 12.16
C ARG A 27 3.99 -4.98 12.55
N TYR A 28 4.59 -5.78 11.68
CA TYR A 28 5.87 -6.46 11.90
C TYR A 28 7.03 -5.79 11.14
N ALA A 29 6.74 -4.71 10.41
CA ALA A 29 7.65 -3.99 9.53
C ALA A 29 7.65 -2.48 9.81
N TYR A 30 7.25 -2.05 11.01
CA TYR A 30 7.10 -0.63 11.37
C TYR A 30 8.37 0.21 11.18
N HIS A 31 9.55 -0.39 11.29
CA HIS A 31 10.84 0.28 11.04
C HIS A 31 11.14 0.50 9.54
N LEU A 32 10.35 -0.08 8.64
CA LEU A 32 10.43 0.13 7.18
C LEU A 32 9.48 1.23 6.68
N ILE A 33 8.53 1.65 7.51
CA ILE A 33 7.49 2.65 7.22
C ILE A 33 7.31 3.52 8.48
N LEU A 34 8.25 4.44 8.68
CA LEU A 34 8.37 5.30 9.85
C LEU A 34 7.33 6.42 9.85
N THR A 35 6.82 6.80 8.68
CA THR A 35 5.81 7.85 8.53
C THR A 35 4.54 7.36 7.83
N ALA A 36 3.44 8.10 8.02
CA ALA A 36 2.18 7.85 7.32
C ALA A 36 2.35 7.97 5.79
N GLU A 37 3.16 8.94 5.36
CA GLU A 37 3.50 9.15 3.95
C GLU A 37 4.29 7.98 3.36
N GLU A 38 5.30 7.45 4.08
CA GLU A 38 6.05 6.27 3.66
C GLU A 38 5.13 5.05 3.55
N LYS A 39 4.19 4.89 4.50
CA LYS A 39 3.17 3.84 4.43
C LYS A 39 2.27 4.01 3.21
N CYS A 40 1.80 5.21 2.93
CA CYS A 40 0.98 5.53 1.76
C CYS A 40 1.73 5.21 0.46
N TYR A 41 2.94 5.74 0.31
CA TYR A 41 3.79 5.50 -0.85
C TYR A 41 4.06 4.01 -1.07
N ARG A 42 4.36 3.28 0.02
CA ARG A 42 4.62 1.84 -0.05
C ARG A 42 3.39 1.06 -0.51
N PHE A 43 2.20 1.41 -0.03
CA PHE A 43 0.95 0.80 -0.49
C PHE A 43 0.70 1.07 -1.97
N LEU A 44 0.83 2.34 -2.39
CA LEU A 44 0.69 2.79 -3.77
C LEU A 44 1.65 2.03 -4.72
N GLN A 45 2.90 1.80 -4.30
CA GLN A 45 3.88 1.08 -5.12
C GLN A 45 3.53 -0.38 -5.37
N GLY A 46 2.86 -1.04 -4.43
CA GLY A 46 2.44 -2.43 -4.58
C GLY A 46 1.10 -2.61 -5.29
N LEU A 47 0.37 -1.53 -5.58
CA LEU A 47 -0.85 -1.60 -6.41
C LEU A 47 -0.53 -1.96 -7.87
N ASN A 48 -1.49 -2.62 -8.51
CA ASN A 48 -1.44 -2.91 -9.94
C ASN A 48 -1.36 -1.59 -10.74
N ARG A 49 -0.64 -1.62 -11.86
CA ARG A 49 -0.35 -0.42 -12.67
C ARG A 49 -1.61 0.34 -13.11
N GLU A 50 -2.68 -0.40 -13.42
CA GLU A 50 -3.97 0.15 -13.85
C GLU A 50 -4.63 1.04 -12.78
N LEU A 51 -4.45 0.70 -11.50
CA LEU A 51 -4.91 1.50 -10.37
C LEU A 51 -3.89 2.56 -9.97
N ARG A 52 -2.59 2.21 -10.01
CA ARG A 52 -1.51 3.09 -9.55
C ARG A 52 -1.35 4.34 -10.42
N TYR A 53 -1.36 4.19 -11.75
CA TYR A 53 -1.02 5.30 -12.65
C TYR A 53 -1.96 6.50 -12.58
N PRO A 54 -3.30 6.31 -12.49
CA PRO A 54 -4.22 7.43 -12.26
C PRO A 54 -4.02 8.15 -10.92
N LEU A 55 -3.49 7.46 -9.89
CA LEU A 55 -3.37 7.99 -8.53
C LEU A 55 -2.06 8.75 -8.29
N VAL A 56 -0.99 8.41 -9.01
CA VAL A 56 0.33 9.08 -8.85
C VAL A 56 0.25 10.60 -8.99
N PRO A 57 -0.45 11.19 -9.99
CA PRO A 57 -0.57 12.64 -10.13
C PRO A 57 -1.36 13.32 -9.01
N LEU A 58 -2.17 12.59 -8.24
CA LEU A 58 -3.02 13.14 -7.18
C LEU A 58 -2.22 13.52 -5.93
N GLN A 59 -0.96 13.07 -5.80
CA GLN A 59 -0.10 13.36 -4.66
C GLN A 59 -0.78 13.05 -3.31
N ILE A 60 -1.43 11.89 -3.22
CA ILE A 60 -2.06 11.44 -1.97
C ILE A 60 -0.95 11.01 -1.00
N HIS A 61 -0.85 11.67 0.15
CA HIS A 61 0.18 11.42 1.15
C HIS A 61 -0.34 10.63 2.36
N GLU A 62 -1.66 10.44 2.48
CA GLU A 62 -2.27 9.71 3.58
C GLU A 62 -2.79 8.35 3.15
N PHE A 63 -2.46 7.31 3.92
CA PHE A 63 -2.84 5.94 3.61
C PHE A 63 -4.37 5.75 3.63
N SER A 64 -5.07 6.38 4.58
CA SER A 64 -6.53 6.28 4.68
C SER A 64 -7.22 6.92 3.48
N GLU A 65 -6.74 8.08 3.03
CA GLU A 65 -7.27 8.72 1.83
C GLU A 65 -7.02 7.84 0.61
N LEU A 66 -5.82 7.27 0.48
CA LEU A 66 -5.50 6.40 -0.64
C LEU A 66 -6.41 5.16 -0.71
N VAL A 67 -6.75 4.55 0.43
CA VAL A 67 -7.67 3.40 0.51
C VAL A 67 -9.07 3.78 0.02
N GLU A 68 -9.60 4.94 0.40
CA GLU A 68 -10.92 5.43 -0.06
C GLU A 68 -11.00 5.60 -1.59
N TRP A 69 -9.88 5.83 -2.27
CA TRP A 69 -9.83 5.95 -3.73
C TRP A 69 -9.82 4.60 -4.46
N VAL A 70 -9.42 3.52 -3.80
CA VAL A 70 -9.20 2.21 -4.43
C VAL A 70 -10.19 1.12 -4.00
N ASP A 71 -10.96 1.37 -2.94
CA ASP A 71 -12.12 0.56 -2.52
C ASP A 71 -13.40 0.91 -3.29
#